data_AF-A0A5E4RWI6-F1
#
_entry.id   AF-A0A5E4RWI6-F1
#
_cell.length_a   1.000
_cell.length_b   1.000
_cell.length_c   1.000
_cell.angle_alpha   90.00
_cell.angle_beta   90.00
_cell.angle_gamma   90.00
#
_symmetry.space_group_name_H-M   'P 1'
#
loop_
_entity.id
_entity.type
_entity.pdbx_description
1 polymer ?
#
loop_
_entity_poly.entity_id
_entity_poly.type
_entity_poly.pdbx_seq_one_letter_code
_entity_poly.pdbx_strand_id
1 'polypeptide(L)'
;MADNGNLLPFRLILLSMNRVIRVYVMLVAAMVLAACSPRYDWREVHDKDGGYAATYPAKPTQDAREVKFASGPLPMRMQAARVDAALFAVGVVTLPKDDATLRQAVLAELQHGLLANVNDGAAAPVQVMVRQAGDAPAIPGLGVSAQGKASDKTERYVAARFVGRGNHVYQVVVLATKAPAKDQVDQFLDSFTLE
;
A
#
# COMPACT_ATOMS: atom_id res chain seq x y z
N MET A 1 -60.26 -38.06 49.08
CA MET A 1 -59.77 -37.05 50.04
C MET A 1 -58.25 -36.98 49.85
N ALA A 2 -57.76 -35.88 49.25
CA ALA A 2 -56.34 -35.46 49.13
C ALA A 2 -55.40 -36.40 48.33
N ASP A 3 -54.37 -35.98 47.58
CA ASP A 3 -53.95 -34.66 47.12
C ASP A 3 -52.93 -34.85 45.97
N ASN A 4 -52.92 -33.85 45.08
CA ASN A 4 -51.85 -33.30 44.24
C ASN A 4 -50.47 -34.00 44.08
N GLY A 5 -49.95 -33.98 42.84
CA GLY A 5 -48.52 -34.25 42.60
C GLY A 5 -48.04 -34.14 41.15
N ASN A 6 -48.14 -32.94 40.57
CA ASN A 6 -47.63 -32.53 39.27
C ASN A 6 -46.14 -32.89 39.05
N LEU A 7 -45.79 -33.66 38.00
CA LEU A 7 -44.41 -33.94 37.59
C LEU A 7 -44.25 -33.93 36.06
N LEU A 8 -44.54 -32.78 35.44
CA LEU A 8 -43.88 -32.37 34.19
C LEU A 8 -43.41 -30.93 34.38
N PRO A 9 -42.08 -30.68 34.46
CA PRO A 9 -41.49 -29.83 33.42
C PRO A 9 -39.99 -30.10 33.14
N PHE A 10 -39.44 -31.30 33.30
CA PHE A 10 -37.97 -31.48 33.12
C PHE A 10 -37.48 -31.54 31.67
N ARG A 11 -38.35 -31.80 30.68
CA ARG A 11 -37.94 -31.94 29.26
C ARG A 11 -37.74 -30.62 28.53
N LEU A 12 -38.22 -29.48 29.04
CA LEU A 12 -38.13 -28.19 28.36
C LEU A 12 -36.77 -27.48 28.56
N ILE A 13 -36.04 -27.80 29.63
CA ILE A 13 -34.79 -27.13 30.01
C ILE A 13 -33.60 -27.62 29.17
N LEU A 14 -33.57 -28.90 28.80
CA LEU A 14 -32.50 -29.52 28.01
C LEU A 14 -32.40 -29.00 26.56
N LEU A 15 -33.52 -28.59 25.95
CA LEU A 15 -33.53 -27.95 24.62
C LEU A 15 -33.05 -26.49 24.64
N SER A 16 -33.27 -25.78 25.76
CA SER A 16 -32.82 -24.40 25.98
C SER A 16 -31.29 -24.32 26.10
N MET A 17 -30.68 -25.23 26.89
CA MET A 17 -29.23 -25.29 27.11
C MET A 17 -28.46 -25.47 25.79
N ASN A 18 -28.95 -26.34 24.90
CA ASN A 18 -28.34 -26.58 23.58
C ASN A 18 -28.45 -25.38 22.63
N ARG A 19 -29.49 -24.55 22.76
CA ARG A 19 -29.63 -23.31 21.97
C ARG A 19 -28.68 -22.23 22.47
N VAL A 20 -28.55 -22.06 23.78
CA VAL A 20 -27.62 -21.08 24.38
C VAL A 20 -26.17 -21.46 24.09
N ILE A 21 -25.80 -22.75 24.22
CA ILE A 21 -24.45 -23.23 23.89
C ILE A 21 -24.14 -23.03 22.40
N ARG A 22 -25.07 -23.29 21.48
CA ARG A 22 -24.88 -23.06 20.03
C ARG A 22 -24.68 -21.59 19.70
N VAL A 23 -25.44 -20.69 20.33
CA VAL A 23 -25.28 -19.24 20.14
C VAL A 23 -23.93 -18.76 20.67
N TYR A 24 -23.49 -19.26 21.83
CA TYR A 24 -22.16 -18.95 22.37
C TYR A 24 -21.04 -19.47 21.48
N VAL A 25 -21.13 -20.70 20.96
CA VAL A 25 -20.14 -21.26 20.03
C VAL A 25 -20.10 -20.47 18.72
N MET A 26 -21.24 -20.05 18.19
CA MET A 26 -21.28 -19.19 16.98
C MET A 26 -20.71 -17.79 17.24
N LEU A 27 -20.96 -17.19 18.40
CA LEU A 27 -20.38 -15.90 18.79
C LEU A 27 -18.87 -15.98 18.97
N VAL A 28 -18.38 -17.02 19.64
CA VAL A 28 -16.94 -17.27 19.80
C VAL A 28 -16.29 -17.55 18.44
N ALA A 29 -16.92 -18.37 17.58
CA ALA A 29 -16.43 -18.62 16.23
C ALA A 29 -16.39 -17.32 15.40
N ALA A 30 -17.43 -16.48 15.45
CA ALA A 30 -17.46 -15.20 14.75
C ALA A 30 -16.38 -14.22 15.27
N MET A 31 -16.12 -14.19 16.58
CA MET A 31 -15.03 -13.39 17.17
C MET A 31 -13.65 -13.91 16.76
N VAL A 32 -13.46 -15.23 16.67
CA VAL A 32 -12.21 -15.84 16.19
C VAL A 32 -11.99 -15.53 14.70
N LEU A 33 -13.05 -15.54 13.87
CA LEU A 33 -12.95 -15.19 12.45
C LEU A 33 -12.61 -13.71 12.24
N ALA A 34 -13.14 -12.80 13.07
CA ALA A 34 -12.80 -11.37 13.02
C ALA A 34 -11.36 -11.09 13.45
N ALA A 35 -10.78 -11.92 14.33
CA ALA A 35 -9.37 -11.83 14.72
C ALA A 35 -8.40 -12.41 13.67
N CYS A 36 -8.92 -13.18 12.69
CA CYS A 36 -8.12 -13.79 11.63
C CYS A 36 -8.11 -13.01 10.31
N SER A 37 -8.73 -11.82 10.22
CA SER A 37 -8.59 -11.00 9.02
C SER A 37 -7.16 -10.44 8.93
N PRO A 38 -6.38 -10.76 7.89
CA PRO A 38 -5.03 -10.23 7.73
C PRO A 38 -5.06 -8.70 7.71
N ARG A 39 -4.18 -8.08 8.49
CA ARG A 39 -4.00 -6.62 8.51
C ARG A 39 -3.62 -6.06 7.13
N TYR A 40 -2.93 -6.88 6.34
CA TYR A 40 -2.53 -6.60 4.97
C TYR A 40 -3.27 -7.57 4.05
N ASP A 41 -4.08 -7.05 3.14
CA ASP A 41 -4.79 -7.79 2.11
C ASP A 41 -4.09 -7.58 0.77
N TRP A 42 -2.95 -8.24 0.66
CA TRP A 42 -2.04 -8.15 -0.49
C TRP A 42 -2.71 -8.64 -1.76
N ARG A 43 -2.83 -7.74 -2.73
CA ARG A 43 -3.46 -8.01 -4.02
C ARG A 43 -2.64 -7.41 -5.15
N GLU A 44 -2.45 -8.20 -6.19
CA GLU A 44 -1.81 -7.74 -7.42
C GLU A 44 -2.78 -6.84 -8.20
N VAL A 45 -2.26 -5.73 -8.73
CA VAL A 45 -2.99 -4.76 -9.53
C VAL A 45 -2.15 -4.45 -10.76
N HIS A 46 -2.79 -4.53 -11.93
CA HIS A 46 -2.22 -4.11 -13.21
C HIS A 46 -2.89 -2.78 -13.61
N ASP A 47 -2.11 -1.71 -13.72
CA ASP A 47 -2.55 -0.42 -14.24
C ASP A 47 -2.11 -0.29 -15.70
N LYS A 48 -3.02 -0.65 -16.61
CA LYS A 48 -2.77 -0.59 -18.05
C LYS A 48 -2.50 0.82 -18.56
N ASP A 49 -3.15 1.82 -17.97
CA ASP A 49 -2.93 3.23 -18.35
C ASP A 49 -1.56 3.70 -17.85
N GLY A 50 -1.16 3.21 -16.66
CA GLY A 50 0.13 3.49 -16.05
C GLY A 50 1.29 2.70 -16.66
N GLY A 51 1.06 1.53 -17.27
CA GLY A 51 2.10 0.65 -17.81
C GLY A 51 2.88 -0.10 -16.73
N TYR A 52 2.22 -0.54 -15.66
CA TYR A 52 2.86 -1.29 -14.58
C TYR A 52 1.92 -2.27 -13.86
N ALA A 53 2.53 -3.21 -13.15
CA ALA A 53 1.90 -4.03 -12.12
C ALA A 53 2.57 -3.82 -10.76
N ALA A 54 1.78 -3.88 -9.68
CA ALA A 54 2.27 -3.85 -8.30
C ALA A 54 1.31 -4.56 -7.34
N THR A 55 1.84 -5.08 -6.23
CA THR A 55 1.05 -5.75 -5.19
C THR A 55 0.78 -4.78 -4.05
N TYR A 56 -0.49 -4.36 -3.91
CA TYR A 56 -0.93 -3.41 -2.89
C TYR A 56 -1.43 -4.11 -1.63
N PRO A 57 -1.23 -3.52 -0.45
CA PRO A 57 -1.61 -4.12 0.83
C PRO A 57 -3.10 -4.01 1.17
N ALA A 58 -3.87 -3.31 0.34
CA ALA A 58 -5.32 -3.17 0.40
C ALA A 58 -5.82 -2.74 -0.99
N LYS A 59 -7.13 -2.58 -1.17
CA LYS A 59 -7.67 -2.02 -2.42
C LYS A 59 -7.14 -0.60 -2.63
N PRO A 60 -6.38 -0.31 -3.70
CA PRO A 60 -5.92 1.04 -3.94
C PRO A 60 -7.07 1.91 -4.44
N THR A 61 -7.01 3.19 -4.08
CA THR A 61 -7.77 4.26 -4.73
C THR A 61 -6.91 4.89 -5.80
N GLN A 62 -7.54 5.40 -6.86
CA GLN A 62 -6.86 6.10 -7.94
C GLN A 62 -7.25 7.59 -7.96
N ASP A 63 -6.27 8.43 -8.22
CA ASP A 63 -6.42 9.86 -8.48
C ASP A 63 -5.60 10.27 -9.71
N ALA A 64 -5.99 11.34 -10.38
CA ALA A 64 -5.25 11.89 -11.52
C ALA A 64 -5.34 13.41 -11.51
N ARG A 65 -4.19 14.08 -11.62
CA ARG A 65 -4.10 15.54 -11.58
C ARG A 65 -2.91 16.04 -12.39
N GLU A 66 -2.94 17.31 -12.78
CA GLU A 66 -1.74 17.97 -13.28
C GLU A 66 -0.81 18.34 -12.13
N VAL A 67 0.47 18.01 -12.27
CA VAL A 67 1.53 18.43 -11.37
C VAL A 67 2.45 19.39 -12.12
N LYS A 68 2.78 20.50 -11.46
CA LYS A 68 3.68 21.51 -12.03
C LYS A 68 5.12 21.04 -11.87
N PHE A 69 5.81 20.88 -12.98
CA PHE A 69 7.26 20.66 -13.06
C PHE A 69 7.91 21.91 -13.64
N ALA A 70 9.24 22.02 -13.53
CA ALA A 70 9.99 23.12 -14.17
C ALA A 70 9.76 23.20 -15.69
N SER A 71 9.47 22.06 -16.33
CA SER A 71 9.15 21.94 -17.76
C SER A 71 7.71 22.31 -18.12
N GLY A 72 6.85 22.58 -17.13
CA GLY A 72 5.43 22.84 -17.31
C GLY A 72 4.53 21.85 -16.54
N PRO A 73 3.21 22.04 -16.60
CA PRO A 73 2.26 21.07 -16.03
C PRO A 73 2.33 19.76 -16.82
N LEU A 74 2.45 18.64 -16.10
CA LEU A 74 2.37 17.29 -16.66
C LEU A 74 1.29 16.48 -15.93
N PRO A 75 0.54 15.62 -16.65
CA PRO A 75 -0.42 14.73 -16.03
C PRO A 75 0.30 13.71 -15.14
N MET A 76 -0.21 13.54 -13.92
CA MET A 76 0.24 12.53 -12.97
C MET A 76 -0.94 11.70 -12.49
N ARG A 77 -0.83 10.38 -12.64
CA ARG A 77 -1.75 9.39 -12.06
C ARG A 77 -1.15 8.85 -10.78
N MET A 78 -2.00 8.61 -9.79
CA MET A 78 -1.60 8.08 -8.48
C MET A 78 -2.54 6.95 -8.10
N GLN A 79 -2.00 5.76 -7.83
CA GLN A 79 -2.71 4.69 -7.16
C GLN A 79 -2.12 4.47 -5.77
N ALA A 80 -2.96 4.49 -4.74
CA ALA A 80 -2.52 4.41 -3.36
C ALA A 80 -3.43 3.57 -2.46
N ALA A 81 -2.83 2.80 -1.56
CA ALA A 81 -3.51 2.05 -0.52
C ALA A 81 -2.94 2.45 0.85
N ARG A 82 -3.81 2.61 1.84
CA ARG A 82 -3.42 2.93 3.22
C ARG A 82 -3.68 1.75 4.13
N VAL A 83 -2.69 1.40 4.95
CA VAL A 83 -2.82 0.48 6.08
C VAL A 83 -2.25 1.19 7.30
N ASP A 84 -3.09 1.43 8.31
CA ASP A 84 -2.77 2.24 9.48
C ASP A 84 -2.14 3.60 9.12
N ALA A 85 -0.91 3.83 9.58
CA ALA A 85 -0.15 5.06 9.44
C ALA A 85 0.69 5.10 8.16
N ALA A 86 0.58 4.09 7.29
CA ALA A 86 1.40 3.94 6.09
C ALA A 86 0.56 4.02 4.81
N LEU A 87 1.04 4.80 3.86
CA LEU A 87 0.54 4.95 2.50
C LEU A 87 1.52 4.27 1.54
N PHE A 88 1.02 3.32 0.76
CA PHE A 88 1.75 2.62 -0.29
C PHE A 88 1.21 3.13 -1.62
N ALA A 89 2.04 3.76 -2.44
CA ALA A 89 1.58 4.46 -3.63
C ALA A 89 2.51 4.29 -4.84
N VAL A 90 1.91 4.23 -6.03
CA VAL A 90 2.59 4.35 -7.31
C VAL A 90 2.08 5.59 -8.01
N GLY A 91 3.00 6.47 -8.35
CA GLY A 91 2.79 7.65 -9.18
C GLY A 91 3.36 7.45 -10.57
N VAL A 92 2.62 7.87 -11.58
CA VAL A 92 3.05 7.84 -12.99
C VAL A 92 2.87 9.22 -13.59
N VAL A 93 3.97 9.85 -13.99
CA VAL A 93 3.96 11.08 -14.77
C VAL A 93 4.10 10.72 -16.25
N THR A 94 3.20 11.23 -17.08
CA THR A 94 3.22 10.99 -18.53
C THR A 94 3.79 12.21 -19.25
N LEU A 95 4.91 12.01 -19.94
CA LEU A 95 5.58 13.00 -20.76
C LEU A 95 4.87 13.11 -22.13
N PRO A 96 4.93 14.28 -22.80
CA PRO A 96 4.29 14.48 -24.10
C PRO A 96 4.90 13.63 -25.22
N LYS A 97 6.15 13.17 -25.04
CA LYS A 97 6.89 12.31 -25.97
C LYS A 97 7.94 11.52 -25.20
N ASP A 98 8.49 10.49 -25.82
CA ASP A 98 9.65 9.77 -25.31
C ASP A 98 10.91 10.65 -25.42
N ASP A 99 11.23 11.36 -24.34
CA ASP A 99 12.34 12.31 -24.26
C ASP A 99 13.18 12.02 -23.01
N ALA A 100 14.38 11.49 -23.22
CA ALA A 100 15.26 11.06 -22.13
C ALA A 100 15.70 12.22 -21.23
N THR A 101 15.94 13.40 -21.79
CA THR A 101 16.37 14.58 -21.02
C THR A 101 15.24 15.08 -20.13
N LEU A 102 14.04 15.21 -20.68
CA LEU A 102 12.86 15.58 -19.90
C LEU A 102 12.56 14.52 -18.82
N ARG A 103 12.68 13.23 -19.16
CA ARG A 103 12.47 12.12 -18.23
C ARG A 103 13.41 12.19 -17.03
N GLN A 104 14.70 12.44 -17.26
CA GLN A 104 15.69 12.60 -16.19
C GLN A 104 15.41 13.83 -15.33
N ALA A 105 15.02 14.95 -15.94
CA ALA A 105 14.67 16.17 -15.20
C ALA A 105 13.46 15.96 -14.28
N VAL A 106 12.39 15.35 -14.79
CA VAL A 106 11.18 15.04 -14.01
C VAL A 106 11.49 14.04 -12.89
N LEU A 107 12.30 13.02 -13.15
CA LEU A 107 12.71 12.05 -12.13
C LEU A 107 13.47 12.74 -10.98
N ALA A 108 14.42 13.62 -11.30
CA ALA A 108 15.17 14.38 -10.30
C ALA A 108 14.26 15.32 -9.48
N GLU A 109 13.30 15.99 -10.12
CA GLU A 109 12.35 16.87 -9.43
C GLU A 109 11.41 16.09 -8.49
N LEU A 110 10.91 14.92 -8.91
CA LEU A 110 10.13 14.02 -8.04
C LEU A 110 10.94 13.55 -6.83
N GLN A 111 12.18 13.14 -7.06
CA GLN A 111 13.08 12.70 -6.00
C GLN A 111 13.35 13.83 -4.99
N HIS A 112 13.68 15.02 -5.48
CA HIS A 112 13.93 16.17 -4.62
C HIS A 112 12.67 16.60 -3.85
N GLY A 113 11.52 16.68 -4.53
CA GLY A 113 10.26 17.02 -3.88
C GLY A 113 9.84 16.01 -2.81
N LEU A 114 10.11 14.71 -3.02
CA LEU A 114 9.87 13.68 -2.02
C LEU A 114 10.77 13.86 -0.79
N LEU A 115 12.06 14.04 -1.00
CA LEU A 115 13.04 14.15 0.09
C LEU A 115 12.95 15.47 0.84
N ALA A 116 12.58 16.57 0.19
CA ALA A 116 12.36 17.87 0.85
C ALA A 116 11.26 17.80 1.94
N ASN A 117 10.33 16.84 1.83
CA ASN A 117 9.28 16.61 2.82
C ASN A 117 9.73 15.80 4.05
N VAL A 118 10.89 15.15 3.99
CA VAL A 118 11.48 14.38 5.07
C VAL A 118 12.78 15.08 5.42
N ASN A 119 12.70 16.03 6.35
CA ASN A 119 13.75 16.97 6.74
C ASN A 119 14.97 16.24 7.36
N ASP A 120 15.68 15.50 6.52
CA ASP A 120 16.84 14.70 6.83
C ASP A 120 17.84 14.85 5.68
N GLY A 121 18.92 15.56 5.96
CA GLY A 121 19.87 16.06 4.97
C GLY A 121 20.82 15.01 4.37
N ALA A 122 20.45 13.72 4.33
CA ALA A 122 21.41 12.66 4.00
C ALA A 122 20.81 11.38 3.36
N ALA A 123 19.61 11.42 2.77
CA ALA A 123 19.09 10.27 2.04
C ALA A 123 19.86 10.07 0.72
N ALA A 124 20.98 9.35 0.78
CA ALA A 124 21.80 9.07 -0.38
C ALA A 124 21.04 8.15 -1.35
N PRO A 125 20.89 8.55 -2.63
CA PRO A 125 20.29 7.68 -3.63
C PRO A 125 21.17 6.46 -3.89
N VAL A 126 20.54 5.29 -3.98
CA VAL A 126 21.20 4.04 -4.36
C VAL A 126 20.65 3.55 -5.69
N GLN A 127 21.48 2.93 -6.52
CA GLN A 127 20.99 2.29 -7.74
C GLN A 127 20.21 1.02 -7.38
N VAL A 128 19.05 0.83 -8.00
CA VAL A 128 18.23 -0.38 -7.88
C VAL A 128 17.92 -0.93 -9.28
N MET A 129 17.61 -2.22 -9.38
CA MET A 129 17.17 -2.83 -10.63
C MET A 129 15.64 -3.03 -10.57
N VAL A 130 14.93 -2.52 -11.56
CA VAL A 130 13.46 -2.58 -11.65
C VAL A 130 13.04 -3.64 -12.66
N ARG A 131 12.17 -4.55 -12.24
CA ARG A 131 11.67 -5.66 -13.07
C ARG A 131 10.86 -5.14 -14.25
N GLN A 132 10.94 -5.85 -15.36
CA GLN A 132 10.08 -5.69 -16.53
C GLN A 132 9.28 -6.97 -16.74
N ALA A 133 8.09 -6.86 -17.33
CA ALA A 133 7.26 -8.00 -17.68
C ALA A 133 7.93 -8.90 -18.73
N GLY A 134 7.61 -10.20 -18.70
CA GLY A 134 8.22 -11.21 -19.56
C GLY A 134 9.68 -11.49 -19.19
N ASP A 135 10.47 -11.91 -20.18
CA ASP A 135 11.89 -12.26 -20.02
C ASP A 135 12.84 -11.06 -20.24
N ALA A 136 12.30 -9.83 -20.22
CA ALA A 136 13.10 -8.63 -20.41
C ALA A 136 14.03 -8.39 -19.20
N PRO A 137 15.31 -8.01 -19.43
CA PRO A 137 16.22 -7.67 -18.34
C PRO A 137 15.69 -6.52 -17.48
N ALA A 138 15.95 -6.58 -16.17
CA ALA A 138 15.66 -5.45 -15.30
C ALA A 138 16.45 -4.19 -15.72
N ILE A 139 15.86 -3.01 -15.54
CA ILE A 139 16.49 -1.73 -15.90
C ILE A 139 16.91 -0.94 -14.65
N PRO A 140 17.94 -0.09 -14.74
CA PRO A 140 18.37 0.72 -13.62
C PRO A 140 17.30 1.76 -13.23
N GLY A 141 17.07 1.87 -11.93
CA GLY A 141 16.33 2.92 -11.26
C GLY A 141 17.11 3.47 -10.07
N LEU A 142 16.48 4.36 -9.31
CA LEU A 142 17.04 4.98 -8.12
C LEU A 142 16.16 4.67 -6.91
N GLY A 143 16.75 4.11 -5.86
CA GLY A 143 16.13 3.92 -4.55
C GLY A 143 16.56 5.02 -3.59
N VAL A 144 15.65 5.45 -2.72
CA VAL A 144 15.94 6.32 -1.57
C VAL A 144 15.19 5.82 -0.36
N SER A 145 15.77 5.98 0.81
CA SER A 145 15.10 5.74 2.09
C SER A 145 15.54 6.79 3.09
N ALA A 146 14.60 7.33 3.84
CA ALA A 146 14.88 8.27 4.93
C ALA A 146 13.86 8.12 6.05
N GLN A 147 14.31 8.42 7.26
CA GLN A 147 13.45 8.49 8.43
C GLN A 147 13.90 9.67 9.26
N GLY A 148 12.98 10.59 9.54
CA GLY A 148 13.31 11.79 10.28
C GLY A 148 12.08 12.46 10.86
N LYS A 149 12.27 13.69 11.31
CA LYS A 149 11.17 14.56 11.75
C LYS A 149 11.04 15.69 10.75
N ALA A 150 9.84 15.91 10.23
CA ALA A 150 9.56 17.08 9.42
C ALA A 150 9.71 18.38 10.23
N SER A 151 9.67 19.52 9.54
CA SER A 151 9.76 20.85 10.17
C SER A 151 8.69 21.09 11.26
N ASP A 152 7.55 20.42 11.16
CA ASP A 152 6.46 20.40 12.13
C ASP A 152 6.69 19.44 13.33
N LYS A 153 7.87 18.81 13.43
CA LYS A 153 8.26 17.78 14.42
C LYS A 153 7.56 16.43 14.29
N THR A 154 6.74 16.22 13.27
CA THR A 154 6.08 14.93 13.00
C THR A 154 7.10 13.93 12.48
N GLU A 155 7.10 12.72 13.04
CA GLU A 155 7.89 11.61 12.49
C GLU A 155 7.42 11.28 11.08
N ARG A 156 8.37 11.14 10.16
CA ARG A 156 8.12 10.76 8.77
C ARG A 156 9.13 9.71 8.36
N TYR A 157 8.61 8.69 7.74
CA TYR A 157 9.34 7.62 7.07
C TYR A 157 9.03 7.69 5.58
N VAL A 158 10.07 7.53 4.76
CA VAL A 158 9.96 7.37 3.32
C VAL A 158 10.87 6.26 2.84
N ALA A 159 10.34 5.41 1.96
CA ALA A 159 11.13 4.52 1.12
C ALA A 159 10.54 4.58 -0.29
N ALA A 160 11.37 4.87 -1.28
CA ALA A 160 10.91 5.01 -2.66
C ALA A 160 11.86 4.43 -3.68
N ARG A 161 11.30 4.08 -4.84
CA ARG A 161 12.02 3.76 -6.06
C ARG A 161 11.50 4.63 -7.20
N PHE A 162 12.43 5.09 -8.03
CA PHE A 162 12.17 5.91 -9.20
C PHE A 162 12.75 5.24 -10.44
N VAL A 163 11.99 5.23 -11.53
CA VAL A 163 12.44 4.69 -12.80
C VAL A 163 11.72 5.40 -13.94
N GLY A 164 12.36 5.51 -15.09
CA GLY A 164 11.74 6.05 -16.30
C GLY A 164 11.81 5.05 -17.44
N ARG A 165 10.72 4.90 -18.19
CA ARG A 165 10.63 4.04 -19.38
C ARG A 165 9.70 4.69 -20.41
N GLY A 166 10.16 4.81 -21.65
CA GLY A 166 9.41 5.50 -22.71
C GLY A 166 9.05 6.92 -22.27
N ASN A 167 7.78 7.28 -22.43
CA ASN A 167 7.25 8.57 -21.99
C ASN A 167 6.75 8.56 -20.52
N HIS A 168 7.01 7.53 -19.72
CA HIS A 168 6.55 7.46 -18.32
C HIS A 168 7.70 7.63 -17.34
N VAL A 169 7.45 8.37 -16.26
CA VAL A 169 8.28 8.44 -15.06
C VAL A 169 7.48 7.90 -13.88
N TYR A 170 8.05 6.92 -13.19
CA TYR A 170 7.40 6.19 -12.11
C TYR A 170 8.02 6.56 -10.76
N GLN A 171 7.16 6.72 -9.76
CA GLN A 171 7.51 6.88 -8.35
C GLN A 171 6.75 5.84 -7.53
N VAL A 172 7.46 4.83 -7.03
CA VAL A 172 6.91 3.80 -6.15
C VAL A 172 7.33 4.14 -4.73
N VAL A 173 6.39 4.43 -3.83
CA VAL A 173 6.71 5.04 -2.54
C VAL A 173 5.89 4.48 -1.39
N VAL A 174 6.55 4.26 -0.26
CA VAL A 174 5.94 4.08 1.06
C VAL A 174 6.19 5.34 1.87
N LEU A 175 5.11 5.98 2.31
CA LEU A 175 5.13 7.11 3.24
C LEU A 175 4.47 6.69 4.55
N ALA A 176 5.07 6.98 5.69
CA ALA A 176 4.42 6.68 6.96
C ALA A 176 4.81 7.65 8.07
N THR A 177 3.94 7.82 9.07
CA THR A 177 4.33 8.46 10.34
C THR A 177 4.93 7.47 11.34
N LYS A 178 4.71 6.16 11.11
CA LYS A 178 5.38 5.05 11.79
C LYS A 178 5.81 4.05 10.72
N ALA A 179 7.11 3.79 10.62
CA ALA A 179 7.65 2.86 9.63
C ALA A 179 6.97 1.48 9.73
N PRO A 180 6.46 0.92 8.62
CA PRO A 180 6.05 -0.47 8.56
C PRO A 180 7.22 -1.41 8.84
N ALA A 181 6.91 -2.69 9.08
CA ALA A 181 7.94 -3.71 9.10
C ALA A 181 8.63 -3.80 7.72
N LYS A 182 9.95 -4.04 7.71
CA LYS A 182 10.79 -3.96 6.51
C LYS A 182 10.30 -4.89 5.40
N ASP A 183 9.86 -6.09 5.75
CA ASP A 183 9.29 -7.08 4.83
C ASP A 183 8.06 -6.53 4.08
N GLN A 184 7.20 -5.75 4.74
CA GLN A 184 6.03 -5.14 4.10
C GLN A 184 6.44 -4.02 3.13
N VAL A 185 7.48 -3.26 3.45
CA VAL A 185 8.04 -2.24 2.56
C VAL A 185 8.68 -2.89 1.34
N ASP A 186 9.55 -3.88 1.57
CA ASP A 186 10.27 -4.60 0.52
C ASP A 186 9.27 -5.32 -0.41
N GLN A 187 8.26 -6.01 0.14
CA GLN A 187 7.22 -6.69 -0.65
C GLN A 187 6.52 -5.74 -1.64
N PHE A 188 6.13 -4.54 -1.19
CA PHE A 188 5.53 -3.55 -2.09
C PHE A 188 6.52 -3.06 -3.14
N LEU A 189 7.71 -2.62 -2.73
CA LEU A 189 8.72 -2.05 -3.64
C LEU A 189 9.25 -3.07 -4.66
N ASP A 190 9.42 -4.33 -4.26
CA ASP A 190 9.92 -5.43 -5.10
C ASP A 190 8.83 -6.04 -5.99
N SER A 191 7.55 -5.86 -5.67
CA SER A 191 6.45 -6.30 -6.52
C SER A 191 6.33 -5.45 -7.80
N PHE A 192 6.77 -4.19 -7.76
CA PHE A 192 6.62 -3.27 -8.88
C PHE A 192 7.34 -3.81 -10.14
N THR A 193 6.58 -3.91 -11.22
CA THR A 193 7.03 -4.43 -12.51
C THR A 193 6.52 -3.53 -13.62
N LEU A 194 7.40 -3.14 -14.54
CA LEU A 194 7.04 -2.36 -15.72
C LEU A 194 6.40 -3.27 -16.77
N GLU A 195 5.24 -2.87 -17.30
CA GLU A 195 4.50 -3.59 -18.34
C GLU A 195 4.62 -2.88 -19.69
#